data_AF-A0A3D2JV06-F1
#
_entry.id   AF-A0A3D2JV06-F1
#
_cell.length_a   1.000
_cell.length_b   1.000
_cell.length_c   1.000
_cell.angle_alpha   90.00
_cell.angle_beta   90.00
_cell.angle_gamma   90.00
#
_symmetry.space_group_name_H-M   'P 1'
#
loop_
_entity.id
_entity.type
_entity.pdbx_description
1 polymer ?
#
loop_
_entity_poly.entity_id
_entity_poly.type
_entity_poly.pdbx_seq_one_letter_code
_entity_poly.pdbx_strand_id
1 'polypeptide(L)'
;MTVVDVSSGETDTQSVFSGFSRPEGVYFPYKPDWEAGALFFIIMVLGLGMALAFPFMGAAAMASTAVILIVAVTWLNFQLWANYMLDFGLVLIVLLILFVMLTNLIYGFLAESHIRKTIKGMFDQYVPPAHIDSML
;
A
#
# COMPACT_ATOMS: atom_id res chain seq x y z
N MET A 1 29.12 -35.61 13.28
CA MET A 1 28.32 -36.62 14.01
C MET A 1 29.05 -36.88 15.33
N THR A 2 28.70 -36.14 16.38
CA THR A 2 29.23 -36.35 17.73
C THR A 2 28.33 -37.36 18.42
N VAL A 3 28.83 -38.58 18.61
CA VAL A 3 28.10 -39.63 19.32
C VAL A 3 28.11 -39.27 20.81
N VAL A 4 26.93 -39.11 21.40
CA VAL A 4 26.78 -38.92 22.85
C VAL A 4 26.87 -40.29 23.50
N ASP A 5 27.87 -40.50 24.34
CA ASP A 5 28.06 -41.75 25.09
C ASP A 5 27.16 -41.71 26.35
N VAL A 6 26.13 -42.55 26.38
CA VAL A 6 25.13 -42.58 27.44
C VAL A 6 25.47 -43.74 28.38
N SER A 7 25.96 -43.43 29.58
CA SER A 7 26.23 -44.42 30.63
C SER A 7 24.92 -45.00 31.18
N SER A 8 24.81 -46.32 31.22
CA SER A 8 23.59 -47.09 31.50
C SER A 8 23.17 -47.14 32.99
N GLY A 9 23.55 -46.14 33.81
CA GLY A 9 23.35 -46.16 35.26
C GLY A 9 22.15 -45.35 35.77
N GLU A 10 21.88 -44.19 35.17
CA GLU A 10 20.73 -43.34 35.49
C GLU A 10 20.26 -42.74 34.16
N THR A 11 18.99 -42.95 33.79
CA THR A 11 18.46 -42.53 32.49
C THR A 11 18.20 -41.02 32.51
N ASP A 12 19.27 -40.25 32.56
CA ASP A 12 19.21 -38.80 32.65
C ASP A 12 18.99 -38.20 31.24
N THR A 13 17.73 -38.20 30.83
CA THR A 13 17.28 -37.63 29.55
C THR A 13 17.69 -36.17 29.38
N GLN A 14 17.99 -35.45 30.48
CA GLN A 14 18.46 -34.07 30.46
C GLN A 14 19.80 -33.91 29.72
N SER A 15 20.69 -34.92 29.78
CA SER A 15 21.99 -34.92 29.09
C SER A 15 21.89 -34.96 27.57
N VAL A 16 20.83 -35.58 27.03
CA VAL A 16 20.56 -35.65 25.58
C VAL A 16 20.09 -34.28 25.06
N PHE A 17 19.45 -33.48 25.92
CA PHE A 17 18.88 -32.20 25.52
C PHE A 17 19.73 -30.97 25.89
N SER A 18 20.81 -31.11 26.67
CA SER A 18 21.67 -30.00 27.10
C SER A 18 22.34 -29.25 25.94
N GLY A 19 22.49 -29.90 24.77
CA GLY A 19 22.99 -29.29 23.54
C GLY A 19 21.98 -28.43 22.78
N PHE A 20 20.68 -28.55 23.07
CA PHE A 20 19.65 -27.69 22.49
C PHE A 20 19.56 -26.37 23.26
N SER A 21 20.44 -25.44 22.91
CA SER A 21 20.27 -24.04 23.29
C SER A 21 19.38 -23.35 22.26
N ARG A 22 18.37 -22.60 22.72
CA ARG A 22 17.61 -21.71 21.83
C ARG A 22 18.59 -20.63 21.37
N PRO A 23 18.78 -20.39 20.06
CA PRO A 23 19.61 -19.29 19.61
C PRO A 23 19.06 -17.98 20.20
N GLU A 24 19.90 -17.23 20.89
CA GLU A 24 19.59 -15.95 21.55
C GLU A 24 19.16 -14.85 20.55
N GLY A 25 19.30 -15.11 19.24
CA GLY A 25 18.93 -14.20 18.16
C GLY A 25 17.61 -14.55 17.47
N VAL A 26 16.81 -13.53 17.17
CA VAL A 26 15.65 -13.64 16.27
C VAL A 26 16.17 -13.92 14.85
N TYR A 27 16.21 -15.20 14.48
CA TYR A 27 16.72 -15.63 13.17
C TYR A 27 15.68 -15.51 12.05
N PHE A 28 14.39 -15.54 12.40
CA PHE A 28 13.29 -15.49 11.44
C PHE A 28 12.50 -14.18 11.56
N PRO A 29 12.14 -13.56 10.42
CA PRO A 29 11.16 -12.49 10.41
C PRO A 29 9.91 -12.91 11.16
N TYR A 30 9.47 -12.08 12.09
CA TYR A 30 8.29 -12.36 12.90
C TYR A 30 7.21 -11.32 12.66
N LYS A 31 5.96 -11.74 12.83
CA LYS A 31 4.79 -10.88 12.78
C LYS A 31 4.44 -10.48 14.21
N PRO A 32 4.54 -9.20 14.58
CA PRO A 32 4.14 -8.77 15.91
C PRO A 32 2.65 -8.97 16.15
N ASP A 33 2.26 -9.25 17.39
CA ASP A 33 0.85 -9.40 17.76
C ASP A 33 0.04 -8.11 17.54
N TRP A 34 0.72 -6.95 17.56
CA TRP A 34 0.14 -5.63 17.32
C TRP A 34 0.12 -5.21 15.84
N GLU A 35 0.60 -6.06 14.92
CA GLU A 35 0.70 -5.78 13.49
C GLU A 35 -0.64 -5.35 12.89
N ALA A 36 -1.72 -6.07 13.21
CA ALA A 36 -3.06 -5.77 12.70
C ALA A 36 -3.54 -4.37 13.13
N GLY A 37 -3.24 -3.96 14.37
CA GLY A 37 -3.59 -2.64 14.89
C GLY A 37 -2.81 -1.52 14.19
N ALA A 38 -1.52 -1.73 13.96
CA ALA A 38 -0.69 -0.80 13.20
C ALA A 38 -1.12 -0.71 11.73
N LEU A 39 -1.41 -1.85 11.07
CA LEU A 39 -1.96 -1.85 9.71
C LEU A 39 -3.28 -1.10 9.62
N PHE A 40 -4.20 -1.34 10.54
CA PHE A 40 -5.47 -0.61 10.59
C PHE A 40 -5.25 0.91 10.70
N PHE A 41 -4.37 1.33 11.61
CA PHE A 41 -4.04 2.74 11.79
C PHE A 41 -3.41 3.36 10.52
N ILE A 42 -2.44 2.68 9.91
CA ILE A 42 -1.80 3.11 8.66
C ILE A 42 -2.84 3.24 7.54
N ILE A 43 -3.72 2.24 7.39
CA ILE A 43 -4.78 2.25 6.38
C ILE A 43 -5.72 3.44 6.59
N MET A 44 -6.13 3.69 7.83
CA MET A 44 -7.00 4.83 8.16
C MET A 44 -6.34 6.16 7.84
N VAL A 45 -5.12 6.37 8.32
CA VAL A 45 -4.40 7.65 8.13
C VAL A 45 -4.08 7.88 6.66
N LEU A 46 -3.54 6.86 5.98
CA LEU A 46 -3.17 6.97 4.58
C LEU A 46 -4.40 7.10 3.69
N GLY A 47 -5.44 6.30 3.94
CA GLY A 47 -6.69 6.32 3.20
C GLY A 47 -7.41 7.66 3.32
N LEU A 48 -7.55 8.21 4.54
CA LEU A 48 -8.13 9.53 4.76
C LEU A 48 -7.27 10.64 4.16
N GLY A 49 -5.95 10.58 4.36
CA GLY A 49 -5.02 11.56 3.80
C GLY A 49 -5.12 11.63 2.28
N MET A 50 -5.15 10.48 1.61
CA MET A 50 -5.35 10.41 0.17
C MET A 50 -6.74 10.88 -0.25
N ALA A 51 -7.80 10.42 0.42
CA ALA A 51 -9.19 10.79 0.09
C ALA A 51 -9.43 12.31 0.19
N LEU A 52 -8.75 12.99 1.11
CA LEU A 52 -8.83 14.44 1.25
C LEU A 52 -7.89 15.17 0.29
N ALA A 53 -6.68 14.67 0.03
CA ALA A 53 -5.71 15.36 -0.82
C ALA A 53 -5.99 15.21 -2.32
N PHE A 54 -6.37 14.01 -2.77
CA PHE A 54 -6.47 13.64 -4.18
C PHE A 54 -7.53 14.44 -4.97
N PRO A 55 -8.71 14.78 -4.41
CA PRO A 55 -9.71 15.59 -5.12
C PRO A 55 -9.21 16.97 -5.57
N PHE A 56 -8.18 17.52 -4.93
CA PHE A 56 -7.62 18.83 -5.25
C PHE A 56 -6.48 18.76 -6.28
N MET A 57 -6.12 17.56 -6.74
CA MET A 57 -5.01 17.32 -7.67
C MET A 57 -5.54 16.99 -9.06
N GLY A 58 -4.83 17.41 -10.11
CA GLY A 58 -5.10 16.96 -11.46
C GLY A 58 -4.70 15.48 -11.66
N ALA A 59 -5.27 14.81 -12.68
CA ALA A 59 -5.08 13.36 -12.90
C ALA A 59 -3.60 12.92 -12.97
N ALA A 60 -2.74 13.69 -13.65
CA ALA A 60 -1.31 13.39 -13.74
C ALA A 60 -0.57 13.52 -12.40
N ALA A 61 -0.96 14.52 -11.58
CA ALA A 61 -0.40 14.73 -10.25
C ALA A 61 -0.83 13.63 -9.28
N MET A 62 -2.08 13.16 -9.37
CA MET A 62 -2.57 12.02 -8.57
C MET A 62 -1.82 10.73 -8.89
N ALA A 63 -1.66 10.42 -10.18
CA ALA A 63 -0.96 9.21 -10.61
C ALA A 63 0.51 9.22 -10.18
N SER A 64 1.21 10.33 -10.38
CA SER A 64 2.62 10.47 -9.93
C SER A 64 2.74 10.36 -8.40
N THR A 65 1.85 10.99 -7.65
CA THR A 65 1.82 10.90 -6.18
C THR A 65 1.56 9.48 -5.70
N ALA A 66 0.62 8.76 -6.32
CA ALA A 66 0.36 7.36 -5.99
C ALA A 66 1.56 6.45 -6.27
N VAL A 67 2.26 6.64 -7.40
CA VAL A 67 3.50 5.90 -7.71
C VAL A 67 4.57 6.18 -6.66
N ILE A 68 4.78 7.44 -6.29
CA ILE A 68 5.73 7.83 -5.24
C ILE A 68 5.36 7.16 -3.91
N LEU A 69 4.09 7.15 -3.52
CA LEU A 69 3.62 6.49 -2.30
C LEU A 69 3.85 4.98 -2.33
N ILE A 70 3.57 4.30 -3.45
CA ILE A 70 3.81 2.86 -3.59
C ILE A 70 5.30 2.56 -3.43
N VAL A 71 6.17 3.33 -4.09
CA VAL A 71 7.63 3.18 -3.95
C VAL A 71 8.06 3.42 -2.51
N ALA A 72 7.57 4.48 -1.87
CA ALA A 72 7.92 4.84 -0.50
C ALA A 72 7.48 3.77 0.52
N VAL A 73 6.25 3.27 0.41
CA VAL A 73 5.73 2.22 1.31
C VAL A 73 6.46 0.91 1.08
N THR A 74 6.75 0.54 -0.17
CA THR A 74 7.52 -0.66 -0.49
C THR A 74 8.92 -0.57 0.09
N TRP A 75 9.60 0.57 -0.12
CA TRP A 75 10.90 0.83 0.47
C TRP A 75 10.89 0.74 2.00
N LEU A 76 9.92 1.39 2.64
CA LEU A 76 9.77 1.36 4.10
C LEU A 76 9.53 -0.07 4.62
N ASN A 77 8.71 -0.86 3.93
CA ASN A 77 8.48 -2.26 4.26
C ASN A 77 9.77 -3.09 4.19
N PHE A 78 10.59 -2.90 3.15
CA PHE A 78 11.91 -3.53 3.06
C PHE A 78 12.85 -3.09 4.18
N GLN A 79 12.81 -1.82 4.59
CA GLN A 79 13.61 -1.33 5.72
C GLN A 79 13.16 -1.93 7.06
N LEU A 80 11.86 -2.12 7.27
CA LEU A 80 11.32 -2.80 8.44
C LEU A 80 11.75 -4.27 8.49
N TRP A 81 11.71 -4.93 7.33
CA TRP A 81 12.13 -6.31 7.22
C TRP A 81 13.64 -6.48 7.44
N ALA A 82 14.48 -5.67 6.79
CA ALA A 82 15.93 -5.81 6.83
C ALA A 82 16.55 -5.44 8.18
N ASN A 83 16.05 -4.40 8.85
CA ASN A 83 16.66 -3.89 10.08
C ASN A 83 15.97 -4.38 11.36
N TYR A 84 14.67 -4.68 11.29
CA TYR A 84 13.86 -5.01 12.47
C TYR A 84 13.25 -6.43 12.41
N MET A 85 13.48 -7.17 11.32
CA MET A 85 12.90 -8.49 11.08
C MET A 85 11.37 -8.50 11.19
N LEU A 86 10.73 -7.37 10.88
CA LEU A 86 9.27 -7.21 10.96
C LEU A 86 8.63 -7.51 9.61
N ASP A 87 7.67 -8.43 9.61
CA ASP A 87 6.86 -8.75 8.43
C ASP A 87 5.47 -8.09 8.55
N PHE A 88 5.24 -7.05 7.73
CA PHE A 88 3.97 -6.34 7.62
C PHE A 88 3.30 -6.65 6.29
N GLY A 89 1.97 -6.81 6.31
CA GLY A 89 1.15 -7.04 5.11
C GLY A 89 1.14 -5.88 4.10
N LEU A 90 2.19 -5.77 3.27
CA LEU A 90 2.35 -4.72 2.25
C LEU A 90 1.20 -4.66 1.23
N VAL A 91 0.65 -5.82 0.87
CA VAL A 91 -0.40 -5.95 -0.15
C VAL A 91 -1.62 -5.09 0.17
N LEU A 92 -2.04 -5.03 1.44
CA LEU A 92 -3.21 -4.25 1.85
C LEU A 92 -3.00 -2.75 1.65
N ILE A 93 -1.79 -2.26 1.93
CA ILE A 93 -1.46 -0.84 1.80
C ILE A 93 -1.37 -0.45 0.31
N VAL A 94 -0.77 -1.31 -0.52
CA VAL A 94 -0.70 -1.07 -1.97
C VAL A 94 -2.10 -1.09 -2.60
N LEU A 95 -2.95 -2.06 -2.23
CA LEU A 95 -4.33 -2.11 -2.70
C LEU A 95 -5.11 -0.87 -2.30
N LEU A 96 -4.98 -0.40 -1.05
CA LEU A 96 -5.59 0.85 -0.60
C LEU A 96 -5.19 2.03 -1.51
N ILE A 97 -3.89 2.20 -1.77
CA ILE A 97 -3.41 3.29 -2.61
C ILE A 97 -4.03 3.21 -4.01
N LEU A 98 -4.03 2.02 -4.60
CA LEU A 98 -4.59 1.79 -5.94
C LEU A 98 -6.09 2.09 -5.98
N PHE A 99 -6.87 1.57 -5.04
CA PHE A 99 -8.32 1.78 -5.01
C PHE A 99 -8.68 3.25 -4.81
N VAL A 100 -8.06 3.93 -3.82
CA VAL A 100 -8.34 5.35 -3.57
C VAL A 100 -7.94 6.21 -4.78
N MET A 101 -6.78 5.94 -5.39
CA MET A 101 -6.36 6.63 -6.61
C MET A 101 -7.35 6.41 -7.75
N LEU A 102 -7.70 5.16 -8.06
CA LEU A 102 -8.60 4.84 -9.17
C LEU A 102 -9.98 5.44 -8.99
N THR A 103 -10.56 5.33 -7.78
CA THR A 103 -11.86 5.93 -7.48
C THR A 103 -11.84 7.44 -7.70
N ASN A 104 -10.84 8.14 -7.14
CA ASN A 104 -10.76 9.60 -7.31
C ASN A 104 -10.50 10.00 -8.77
N LEU A 105 -9.69 9.22 -9.50
CA LEU A 105 -9.40 9.48 -10.90
C LEU A 105 -10.65 9.31 -11.78
N ILE A 106 -11.43 8.25 -11.56
CA ILE A 106 -12.71 8.03 -12.24
C ILE A 106 -13.66 9.20 -11.98
N TYR A 107 -13.82 9.62 -10.71
CA TYR A 107 -14.69 10.75 -10.38
C TYR A 107 -14.21 12.07 -10.99
N GLY A 108 -12.90 12.35 -10.96
CA GLY A 108 -12.32 13.54 -11.56
C GLY A 108 -12.59 13.63 -13.07
N PHE A 109 -12.33 12.54 -13.81
CA PHE A 109 -12.58 12.50 -15.25
C PHE A 109 -14.07 12.61 -15.60
N LEU A 110 -14.95 11.94 -14.85
CA LEU A 110 -16.39 12.02 -15.08
C LEU A 110 -16.88 13.46 -14.84
N ALA A 111 -16.48 14.10 -13.75
CA ALA A 111 -16.86 15.48 -13.43
C ALA A 111 -16.46 16.46 -14.55
N GLU A 112 -15.23 16.37 -15.05
CA GLU A 112 -14.79 17.21 -16.18
C GLU A 112 -15.60 16.95 -17.46
N SER A 113 -15.94 15.68 -17.73
CA SER A 113 -16.72 15.32 -18.93
C SER A 113 -18.14 15.90 -18.89
N HIS A 114 -18.77 15.94 -17.71
CA HIS A 114 -20.08 16.54 -17.50
C HIS A 114 -20.03 18.06 -17.68
N ILE A 115 -19.02 18.73 -17.09
CA ILE A 115 -18.84 20.18 -17.23
C ILE A 115 -18.68 20.58 -18.70
N ARG A 116 -17.84 19.87 -19.48
CA ARG A 116 -17.68 20.12 -20.92
C ARG A 116 -19.00 20.00 -21.70
N LYS A 117 -19.81 18.99 -21.39
CA LYS A 117 -21.12 18.78 -22.04
C LYS A 117 -22.11 19.90 -21.69
N THR A 118 -22.17 20.31 -20.42
CA THR A 118 -23.07 21.40 -19.99
C THR A 118 -22.69 22.73 -20.63
N ILE A 119 -21.39 23.05 -20.70
CA ILE A 119 -20.91 24.26 -21.36
C ILE A 119 -21.29 24.26 -22.84
N LYS A 120 -21.05 23.15 -23.56
CA LYS A 120 -21.43 23.04 -24.97
C LYS A 120 -22.94 23.23 -25.19
N GLY A 121 -23.77 22.63 -24.33
CA GLY A 121 -25.22 22.82 -24.38
C GLY A 121 -25.68 24.26 -24.09
N MET A 122 -24.95 25.00 -23.26
CA MET A 122 -25.24 26.43 -23.01
C MET A 122 -24.85 27.34 -24.19
N PHE A 123 -23.83 26.99 -24.96
CA PHE A 123 -23.41 27.76 -26.15
C PHE A 123 -24.26 27.48 -27.40
N ASP A 124 -24.80 26.27 -27.56
CA ASP A 124 -25.80 25.96 -28.59
C ASP A 124 -27.07 26.83 -28.45
N GLN A 125 -27.31 27.41 -27.26
CA GLN A 125 -28.41 28.33 -26.99
C GLN A 125 -28.11 29.80 -27.35
N TYR A 126 -26.84 30.14 -27.66
CA TYR A 126 -26.40 31.51 -27.92
C TYR A 126 -25.97 31.78 -29.37
N VAL A 127 -25.75 30.75 -30.19
CA VAL A 127 -25.35 30.92 -31.61
C VAL A 127 -26.10 29.93 -32.53
N PRO A 128 -27.07 30.39 -33.33
CA PRO A 128 -27.70 29.59 -34.39
C PRO A 128 -26.66 29.18 -35.45
N PRO A 129 -26.67 27.92 -35.92
CA PRO A 129 -25.72 27.42 -36.91
C PRO A 129 -26.10 27.97 -38.29
N ALA A 130 -25.64 29.18 -38.60
CA ALA A 130 -25.66 29.71 -39.96
C ALA A 130 -24.25 30.11 -40.37
N HIS A 131 -23.64 29.24 -41.19
CA HIS A 131 -22.55 29.53 -42.14
C HIS A 131 -21.15 29.80 -41.57
N ILE A 132 -20.54 28.77 -40.94
CA ILE A 132 -19.07 28.70 -40.74
C ILE A 132 -18.49 27.52 -41.55
N ASP A 133 -18.99 27.34 -42.77
CA ASP A 133 -18.43 26.40 -43.76
C ASP A 133 -17.74 27.14 -44.92
N SER A 134 -17.55 28.47 -44.83
CA SER A 134 -16.99 29.28 -45.93
C SER A 134 -15.61 29.90 -45.65
N MET A 135 -14.87 29.45 -44.63
CA MET A 135 -13.53 29.98 -44.31
C MET A 135 -12.47 28.92 -44.00
N LEU A 136 -12.71 27.64 -44.33
CA LEU A 136 -11.66 26.63 -44.50
C LEU A 136 -11.46 26.36 -45.99
#